data_AF-A0A0M9VT81-F1
#
_entry.id   AF-A0A0M9VT81-F1
#
_cell.length_a   1.000
_cell.length_b   1.000
_cell.length_c   1.000
_cell.angle_alpha   90.00
_cell.angle_beta   90.00
_cell.angle_gamma   90.00
#
_symmetry.space_group_name_H-M   'P 1'
#
loop_
_entity.id
_entity.type
_entity.pdbx_description
1 polymer ?
#
loop_
_entity_poly.entity_id
_entity_poly.type
_entity_poly.pdbx_seq_one_letter_code
_entity_poly.pdbx_strand_id
1 'polypeptide(L)'
;MPLRSLYPDEDFRNVRKPLRDGFTALVNLEELVSVRDELYLNVDERGREEAEIWATCWPKLRRLSLYNVDLNLDTGFLEHLAGVPLLESVVFTRPDGLYEWYDPTTWRMPYSAIDIKAAWLDALSANAYNGGLKRRKDLSIMFVSMPEQIPIFDEHEESWEKIDPEGLICVKFAGALAPSSPLFEQTRGVQDFVRGLALDGTLFDANMGERMDLHTIY
;
A
#
# COMPACT_ATOMS: atom_id res chain seq x y z
N MET A 1 5.68 -14.07 9.70
CA MET A 1 5.55 -13.66 11.12
C MET A 1 4.13 -13.12 11.27
N PRO A 2 3.36 -13.49 12.30
CA PRO A 2 2.02 -12.94 12.49
C PRO A 2 2.13 -11.62 13.25
N LEU A 3 2.14 -10.51 12.52
CA LEU A 3 2.39 -9.16 13.05
C LEU A 3 1.11 -8.46 13.55
N ARG A 4 -0.08 -8.89 13.07
CA ARG A 4 -1.41 -8.42 13.52
C ARG A 4 -2.15 -9.44 14.39
N SER A 5 -1.56 -10.59 14.71
CA SER A 5 -2.21 -11.56 15.61
C SER A 5 -2.29 -11.11 17.07
N LEU A 6 -1.80 -9.91 17.38
CA LEU A 6 -1.71 -9.37 18.72
C LEU A 6 -1.79 -7.85 18.67
N TYR A 7 -2.86 -7.25 19.20
CA TYR A 7 -2.91 -5.81 19.39
C TYR A 7 -2.07 -5.38 20.62
N PRO A 8 -1.68 -4.09 20.75
CA PRO A 8 -0.89 -3.62 21.89
C PRO A 8 -1.50 -3.98 23.25
N ASP A 9 -2.83 -3.84 23.40
CA ASP A 9 -3.58 -4.17 24.61
C ASP A 9 -3.65 -5.68 24.90
N GLU A 10 -3.31 -6.51 23.93
CA GLU A 10 -3.24 -7.96 24.05
C GLU A 10 -1.80 -8.47 24.25
N ASP A 11 -0.78 -7.60 24.26
CA ASP A 11 0.64 -8.00 24.33
C ASP A 11 1.12 -8.35 25.76
N PHE A 12 0.41 -9.27 26.42
CA PHE A 12 0.72 -9.73 27.78
C PHE A 12 2.13 -10.34 27.92
N ARG A 13 2.76 -10.74 26.81
CA ARG A 13 4.11 -11.33 26.76
C ARG A 13 5.18 -10.35 26.30
N ASN A 14 4.82 -9.10 26.02
CA ASN A 14 5.72 -8.04 25.55
C ASN A 14 6.56 -8.47 24.34
N VAL A 15 5.95 -9.17 23.38
CA VAL A 15 6.63 -9.67 22.17
C VAL A 15 6.72 -8.60 21.08
N ARG A 16 5.84 -7.59 21.10
CA ARG A 16 5.80 -6.54 20.07
C ARG A 16 7.01 -5.62 20.18
N LYS A 17 7.47 -5.30 21.39
CA LYS A 17 8.64 -4.45 21.59
C LYS A 17 9.92 -5.05 20.98
N PRO A 18 10.34 -6.30 21.29
CA PRO A 18 11.47 -6.93 20.63
C PRO A 18 11.32 -7.02 19.11
N LEU A 19 10.10 -7.22 18.59
CA LEU A 19 9.85 -7.21 17.15
C LEU A 19 10.08 -5.83 16.55
N ARG A 20 9.49 -4.78 17.12
CA ARG A 20 9.70 -3.39 16.69
C ARG A 20 11.18 -3.03 16.73
N ASP A 21 11.87 -3.33 17.83
CA ASP A 21 13.33 -3.09 17.97
C ASP A 21 14.13 -3.80 16.87
N GLY A 22 13.80 -5.08 16.61
CA GLY A 22 14.45 -5.86 15.56
C GLY A 22 14.24 -5.29 14.16
N PHE A 23 13.04 -4.85 13.83
CA PHE A 23 12.75 -4.22 12.54
C PHE A 23 13.35 -2.80 12.43
N THR A 24 13.35 -2.01 13.51
CA THR A 24 14.02 -0.69 13.56
C THR A 24 15.52 -0.82 13.28
N ALA A 25 16.16 -1.93 13.69
CA ALA A 25 17.57 -2.18 13.45
C ALA A 25 17.93 -2.46 11.97
N LEU A 26 16.95 -2.68 11.09
CA LEU A 26 17.16 -3.00 9.66
C LEU A 26 17.48 -1.75 8.82
N VAL A 27 18.44 -0.92 9.25
CA VAL A 27 18.78 0.37 8.62
C VAL A 27 19.31 0.27 7.19
N ASN A 28 19.71 -0.92 6.76
CA ASN A 28 20.16 -1.21 5.39
C ASN A 28 19.10 -1.90 4.53
N LEU A 29 17.85 -2.00 5.00
CA LEU A 29 16.77 -2.63 4.25
C LEU A 29 16.44 -1.79 3.01
N GLU A 30 16.52 -2.41 1.84
CA GLU A 30 16.16 -1.79 0.56
C GLU A 30 14.80 -2.26 0.04
N GLU A 31 14.36 -3.45 0.48
CA GLU A 31 13.11 -4.06 0.06
C GLU A 31 12.42 -4.76 1.22
N LEU A 32 11.13 -4.54 1.36
CA LEU A 32 10.26 -5.31 2.25
C LEU A 32 9.00 -5.76 1.50
N VAL A 33 8.63 -7.02 1.69
CA VAL A 33 7.34 -7.56 1.25
C VAL A 33 6.56 -8.13 2.43
N SER A 34 5.43 -7.48 2.77
CA SER A 34 4.43 -8.03 3.69
C SER A 34 3.29 -8.64 2.89
N VAL A 35 3.07 -9.95 3.04
CA VAL A 35 2.14 -10.70 2.18
C VAL A 35 0.86 -11.11 2.90
N ARG A 36 0.98 -11.70 4.09
CA ARG A 36 -0.16 -12.35 4.77
C ARG A 36 -0.79 -11.52 5.86
N ASP A 37 -0.02 -10.55 6.36
CA ASP A 37 -0.37 -9.84 7.56
C ASP A 37 0.02 -8.39 7.42
N GLU A 38 -0.72 -7.52 8.10
CA GLU A 38 -0.40 -6.10 8.13
C GLU A 38 0.93 -5.91 8.86
N LEU A 39 1.76 -4.99 8.35
CA LEU A 39 2.98 -4.57 9.04
C LEU A 39 2.63 -3.65 10.21
N TYR A 40 1.97 -4.21 11.22
CA TYR A 40 1.47 -3.47 12.37
C TYR A 40 2.38 -3.68 13.58
N LEU A 41 3.27 -2.74 13.83
CA LEU A 41 4.34 -2.85 14.86
C LEU A 41 4.26 -1.78 15.96
N ASN A 42 3.08 -1.17 16.15
CA ASN A 42 2.87 -0.23 17.26
C ASN A 42 2.91 -0.96 18.61
N VAL A 43 3.56 -0.36 19.59
CA VAL A 43 3.69 -0.88 20.96
C VAL A 43 2.91 -0.05 21.97
N ASP A 44 2.32 1.08 21.54
CA ASP A 44 1.58 1.95 22.43
C ASP A 44 0.15 1.45 22.71
N GLU A 45 -0.06 0.97 23.93
CA GLU A 45 -1.36 0.53 24.47
C GLU A 45 -2.41 1.65 24.56
N ARG A 46 -1.99 2.91 24.56
CA ARG A 46 -2.89 4.08 24.70
C ARG A 46 -3.42 4.56 23.35
N GLY A 47 -3.12 3.85 22.27
CA GLY A 47 -3.56 4.19 20.92
C GLY A 47 -2.96 5.50 20.39
N ARG A 48 -1.82 5.95 20.94
CA ARG A 48 -1.07 7.04 20.31
C ARG A 48 -0.46 6.48 19.03
N GLU A 49 -0.68 7.17 17.92
CA GLU A 49 -0.06 6.81 16.64
C GLU A 49 1.45 6.94 16.76
N GLU A 50 2.13 5.79 16.75
CA GLU A 50 3.56 5.75 16.51
C GLU A 50 3.79 5.80 15.00
N ALA A 51 4.76 6.61 14.58
CA ALA A 51 5.19 6.62 13.19
C ALA A 51 5.61 5.21 12.75
N GLU A 52 5.32 4.90 11.49
CA GLU A 52 5.66 3.63 10.91
C GLU A 52 7.17 3.51 10.80
N ILE A 53 7.66 2.33 11.16
CA ILE A 53 9.10 2.06 11.17
C ILE A 53 9.72 2.15 9.78
N TRP A 54 8.95 1.86 8.73
CA TRP A 54 9.43 1.89 7.36
C TRP A 54 9.63 3.33 6.87
N ALA A 55 8.87 4.28 7.41
CA ALA A 55 9.01 5.70 7.11
C ALA A 55 10.22 6.32 7.81
N THR A 56 10.50 5.86 9.04
CA THR A 56 11.44 6.55 9.95
C THR A 56 12.78 5.84 10.13
N CYS A 57 12.84 4.52 9.97
CA CYS A 57 14.01 3.72 10.34
C CYS A 57 14.78 3.13 9.14
N TRP A 58 14.20 3.12 7.94
CA TRP A 58 14.77 2.44 6.77
C TRP A 58 15.16 3.44 5.66
N PRO A 59 16.27 4.19 5.84
CA PRO A 59 16.66 5.26 4.93
C PRO A 59 17.02 4.77 3.51
N LYS A 60 17.28 3.47 3.35
CA LYS A 60 17.62 2.84 2.07
C LYS A 60 16.43 2.17 1.39
N LEU A 61 15.23 2.25 1.95
CA LEU A 61 14.06 1.58 1.41
C LEU A 61 13.72 2.10 0.01
N ARG A 62 13.67 1.18 -0.95
CA ARG A 62 13.39 1.42 -2.38
C ARG A 62 12.08 0.76 -2.81
N ARG A 63 11.77 -0.41 -2.26
CA ARG A 63 10.60 -1.21 -2.66
C ARG A 63 9.84 -1.68 -1.43
N LEU A 64 8.55 -1.38 -1.38
CA LEU A 64 7.72 -1.69 -0.22
C LEU A 64 6.41 -2.34 -0.67
N SER A 65 6.12 -3.54 -0.16
CA SER A 65 4.81 -4.17 -0.35
C SER A 65 4.15 -4.33 1.01
N LEU A 66 2.94 -3.80 1.13
CA LEU A 66 2.12 -3.81 2.34
C LEU A 66 0.82 -4.57 2.07
N TYR A 67 0.46 -5.43 3.01
CA TYR A 67 -0.81 -6.14 2.99
C TYR A 67 -1.81 -5.43 3.91
N ASN A 68 -3.04 -5.27 3.44
CA ASN A 68 -4.21 -4.75 4.17
C ASN A 68 -3.97 -3.43 4.89
N VAL A 69 -3.23 -2.52 4.25
CA VAL A 69 -3.00 -1.17 4.80
C VAL A 69 -4.24 -0.30 4.62
N ASP A 70 -4.54 0.53 5.60
CA ASP A 70 -5.57 1.57 5.51
C ASP A 70 -4.99 2.78 4.78
N LEU A 71 -5.60 3.15 3.63
CA LEU A 71 -5.19 4.29 2.81
C LEU A 71 -6.03 5.55 3.05
N ASN A 72 -6.77 5.62 4.16
CA ASN A 72 -7.51 6.81 4.53
C ASN A 72 -6.58 8.05 4.62
N LEU A 73 -6.95 9.11 3.89
CA LEU A 73 -6.20 10.37 3.81
C LEU A 73 -5.98 11.04 5.17
N ASP A 74 -6.86 10.84 6.13
CA ASP A 74 -6.77 11.47 7.44
C ASP A 74 -5.66 10.88 8.33
N THR A 75 -5.05 9.76 7.92
CA THR A 75 -4.04 9.02 8.71
C THR A 75 -2.62 9.55 8.57
N GLY A 76 -2.36 10.45 7.61
CA GLY A 76 -0.99 10.91 7.31
C GLY A 76 -0.12 9.88 6.57
N PHE A 77 -0.70 8.75 6.15
CA PHE A 77 0.04 7.62 5.58
C PHE A 77 0.82 7.99 4.31
N LEU A 78 0.22 8.79 3.42
CA LEU A 78 0.87 9.22 2.18
C LEU A 78 2.01 10.21 2.46
N GLU A 79 1.88 11.07 3.47
CA GLU A 79 2.95 11.96 3.94
C GLU A 79 4.14 11.15 4.46
N HIS A 80 3.87 10.07 5.20
CA HIS A 80 4.92 9.15 5.66
C HIS A 80 5.63 8.47 4.48
N LEU A 81 4.90 8.00 3.45
CA LEU A 81 5.49 7.50 2.20
C LEU A 81 6.30 8.56 1.44
N ALA A 82 5.80 9.80 1.41
CA ALA A 82 6.50 10.94 0.81
C ALA A 82 7.79 11.29 1.56
N GLY A 83 7.86 10.98 2.86
CA GLY A 83 9.06 11.08 3.70
C GLY A 83 10.17 10.10 3.35
N VAL A 84 9.89 9.01 2.63
CA VAL A 84 10.90 7.98 2.30
C VAL A 84 11.67 8.40 1.04
N PRO A 85 12.96 8.77 1.14
CA PRO A 85 13.65 9.53 0.10
C PRO A 85 14.02 8.69 -1.14
N LEU A 86 14.23 7.38 -0.97
CA LEU A 86 14.69 6.47 -2.02
C LEU A 86 13.60 5.52 -2.51
N LEU A 87 12.36 5.68 -2.05
CA LEU A 87 11.27 4.78 -2.41
C LEU A 87 10.88 4.96 -3.87
N GLU A 88 10.92 3.88 -4.63
CA GLU A 88 10.65 3.83 -6.08
C GLU A 88 9.34 3.12 -6.39
N SER A 89 9.01 2.09 -5.61
CA SER A 89 7.81 1.28 -5.84
C SER A 89 7.12 0.92 -4.53
N VAL A 90 5.79 1.05 -4.53
CA VAL A 90 4.91 0.56 -3.47
C VAL A 90 3.84 -0.37 -4.05
N VAL A 91 3.58 -1.47 -3.34
CA VAL A 91 2.52 -2.43 -3.68
C VAL A 91 1.55 -2.52 -2.51
N PHE A 92 0.29 -2.19 -2.76
CA PHE A 92 -0.79 -2.32 -1.80
C PHE A 92 -1.59 -3.58 -2.13
N THR A 93 -1.48 -4.58 -1.26
CA THR A 93 -2.22 -5.82 -1.38
C THR A 93 -3.47 -5.74 -0.55
N ARG A 94 -4.65 -5.76 -1.18
CA ARG A 94 -5.95 -5.60 -0.53
C ARG A 94 -6.01 -4.39 0.44
N PRO A 95 -5.69 -3.16 0.01
CA PRO A 95 -5.79 -2.01 0.91
C PRO A 95 -7.23 -1.76 1.34
N ASP A 96 -7.38 -1.27 2.57
CA ASP A 96 -8.62 -0.73 3.12
C ASP A 96 -8.62 0.81 2.95
N GLY A 97 -9.71 1.47 3.38
CA GLY A 97 -9.79 2.95 3.41
C GLY A 97 -9.98 3.64 2.06
N LEU A 98 -10.08 2.88 0.97
CA LEU A 98 -10.33 3.39 -0.39
C LEU A 98 -11.82 3.53 -0.76
N TYR A 99 -12.73 3.14 0.14
CA TYR A 99 -14.16 3.06 -0.13
C TYR A 99 -14.94 3.70 1.02
N GLU A 100 -15.77 4.69 0.71
CA GLU A 100 -16.63 5.36 1.70
C GLU A 100 -17.84 4.51 2.11
N TRP A 101 -18.34 3.60 1.25
CA TRP A 101 -19.57 2.85 1.51
C TRP A 101 -19.63 1.48 0.81
N TYR A 102 -20.03 0.44 1.54
CA TYR A 102 -20.37 -0.88 1.00
C TYR A 102 -21.80 -0.85 0.45
N ASP A 103 -22.00 -1.09 -0.85
CA ASP A 103 -23.34 -1.36 -1.40
C ASP A 103 -23.66 -2.86 -1.23
N PRO A 104 -24.54 -3.23 -0.27
CA PRO A 104 -24.91 -4.62 -0.01
C PRO A 104 -25.70 -5.25 -1.15
N THR A 105 -26.21 -4.46 -2.12
CA THR A 105 -27.04 -4.97 -3.21
C THR A 105 -26.25 -5.36 -4.44
N THR A 106 -25.15 -4.66 -4.72
CA THR A 106 -24.29 -4.94 -5.88
C THR A 106 -23.07 -5.78 -5.53
N TRP A 107 -22.76 -5.94 -4.24
CA TRP A 107 -21.45 -6.45 -3.77
C TRP A 107 -20.27 -5.71 -4.41
N ARG A 108 -20.52 -4.52 -4.95
CA ARG A 108 -19.52 -3.61 -5.50
C ARG A 108 -19.39 -2.47 -4.52
N MET A 109 -18.18 -1.94 -4.41
CA MET A 109 -17.93 -0.74 -3.63
C MET A 109 -18.16 0.46 -4.56
N PRO A 110 -19.31 1.16 -4.51
CA PRO A 110 -19.53 2.33 -5.34
C PRO A 110 -18.51 3.41 -4.98
N TYR A 111 -17.78 3.83 -6.00
CA TYR A 111 -16.83 4.93 -6.12
C TYR A 111 -16.76 5.93 -4.96
N SER A 112 -15.59 5.98 -4.33
CA SER A 112 -14.79 7.21 -4.27
C SER A 112 -13.33 6.78 -4.09
N ALA A 113 -12.75 6.19 -5.14
CA ALA A 113 -11.33 5.89 -5.08
C ALA A 113 -10.61 7.25 -5.03
N ILE A 114 -9.89 7.49 -3.92
CA ILE A 114 -8.94 8.60 -3.75
C ILE A 114 -8.29 8.98 -5.09
N ASP A 115 -8.22 10.27 -5.44
CA ASP A 115 -7.34 10.68 -6.55
C ASP A 115 -5.89 10.45 -6.08
N ILE A 116 -5.38 9.23 -6.29
CA ILE A 116 -4.13 8.78 -5.68
C ILE A 116 -2.94 9.59 -6.19
N LYS A 117 -3.00 10.10 -7.43
CA LYS A 117 -1.94 10.97 -7.95
C LYS A 117 -2.01 12.36 -7.33
N ALA A 118 -3.19 12.96 -7.23
CA ALA A 118 -3.34 14.24 -6.55
C ALA A 118 -2.92 14.14 -5.08
N ALA A 119 -3.41 13.13 -4.37
CA ALA A 119 -3.06 12.88 -2.98
C ALA A 119 -1.55 12.64 -2.78
N TRP A 120 -0.89 11.94 -3.70
CA TRP A 120 0.56 11.78 -3.67
C TRP A 120 1.31 13.11 -3.86
N LEU A 121 0.88 13.95 -4.80
CA LEU A 121 1.47 15.26 -5.03
C LEU A 121 1.25 16.23 -3.85
N ASP A 122 0.08 16.16 -3.22
CA ASP A 122 -0.25 16.91 -2.02
C ASP A 122 0.63 16.45 -0.85
N ALA A 123 0.80 15.15 -0.64
CA ALA A 123 1.68 14.59 0.37
C ALA A 123 3.16 15.01 0.17
N LEU A 124 3.65 15.03 -1.07
CA LEU A 124 4.98 15.56 -1.39
C LEU A 124 5.13 17.03 -1.02
N SER A 125 4.09 17.83 -1.29
CA SER A 125 4.06 19.26 -0.99
C SER A 125 4.02 19.51 0.51
N ALA A 126 3.20 18.76 1.25
CA ALA A 126 3.10 18.82 2.70
C ALA A 126 4.41 18.41 3.38
N ASN A 127 5.04 17.32 2.93
CA ASN A 127 6.33 16.87 3.45
C ASN A 127 7.42 17.93 3.22
N ALA A 128 7.47 18.56 2.05
CA ALA A 128 8.41 19.64 1.76
C ALA A 128 8.17 20.88 2.63
N TYR A 129 6.90 21.26 2.84
CA TYR A 129 6.52 22.38 3.71
C TYR A 129 6.97 22.16 5.17
N ASN A 130 6.87 20.92 5.66
CA ASN A 130 7.26 20.53 7.01
C ASN A 130 8.78 20.33 7.19
N GLY A 131 9.60 20.71 6.20
CA GLY A 131 11.06 20.57 6.26
C GLY A 131 11.57 19.16 6.01
N GLY A 132 10.72 18.28 5.49
CA GLY A 132 11.07 16.92 5.08
C GLY A 132 12.03 16.89 3.88
N LEU A 133 12.60 15.71 3.63
CA LEU A 133 13.51 15.52 2.52
C LEU A 133 12.79 15.71 1.19
N LYS A 134 13.34 16.55 0.32
CA LYS A 134 12.85 16.70 -1.05
C LYS A 134 13.15 15.44 -1.84
N ARG A 135 12.15 14.60 -2.05
CA ARG A 135 12.23 13.45 -2.97
C ARG A 135 11.72 13.80 -4.37
N ARG A 136 12.05 12.95 -5.33
CA ARG A 136 11.49 13.02 -6.67
C ARG A 136 10.02 12.58 -6.65
N LYS A 137 9.26 13.08 -7.63
CA LYS A 137 7.84 12.76 -7.83
C LYS A 137 7.61 11.36 -8.40
N ASP A 138 8.65 10.72 -8.96
CA ASP A 138 8.53 9.40 -9.55
C ASP A 138 8.22 8.34 -8.48
N LEU A 139 7.17 7.57 -8.73
CA LEU A 139 6.73 6.48 -7.88
C LEU A 139 5.86 5.51 -8.71
N SER A 140 6.14 4.21 -8.58
CA SER A 140 5.25 3.16 -9.06
C SER A 140 4.35 2.70 -7.91
N ILE A 141 3.04 2.85 -8.07
CA ILE A 141 2.01 2.39 -7.13
C ILE A 141 1.28 1.23 -7.78
N MET A 142 1.21 0.10 -7.10
CA MET A 142 0.51 -1.07 -7.59
C MET A 142 -0.53 -1.54 -6.60
N PHE A 143 -1.75 -1.75 -7.08
CA PHE A 143 -2.84 -2.35 -6.33
C PHE A 143 -2.97 -3.82 -6.72
N VAL A 144 -2.92 -4.70 -5.72
CA VAL A 144 -3.11 -6.15 -5.92
C VAL A 144 -4.30 -6.59 -5.10
N SER A 145 -5.33 -7.09 -5.76
CA SER A 145 -6.56 -7.51 -5.09
C SER A 145 -7.29 -8.59 -5.89
N MET A 146 -8.45 -8.99 -5.40
CA MET A 146 -9.43 -9.70 -6.21
C MET A 146 -9.90 -8.79 -7.35
N PRO A 147 -10.15 -9.28 -8.58
CA PRO A 147 -10.56 -8.45 -9.71
C PRO A 147 -11.74 -7.49 -9.40
N GLU A 148 -12.73 -7.97 -8.66
CA GLU A 148 -13.90 -7.22 -8.22
C GLU A 148 -13.63 -6.19 -7.10
N GLN A 149 -12.45 -6.25 -6.48
CA GLN A 149 -11.97 -5.35 -5.41
C GLN A 149 -10.77 -4.50 -5.87
N ILE A 150 -10.47 -4.47 -7.16
CA ILE A 150 -9.48 -3.55 -7.70
C ILE A 150 -10.09 -2.14 -7.71
N PRO A 151 -9.40 -1.11 -7.17
CA PRO A 151 -9.87 0.26 -7.26
C PRO A 151 -9.99 0.72 -8.73
N ILE A 152 -11.07 1.43 -9.05
CA ILE A 152 -11.32 2.01 -10.37
C ILE A 152 -11.07 3.52 -10.25
N PHE A 153 -10.24 4.08 -11.14
CA PHE A 153 -9.87 5.51 -11.10
C PHE A 153 -10.25 6.28 -12.38
N ASP A 154 -11.17 5.73 -13.18
CA ASP A 154 -11.56 6.28 -14.49
C ASP A 154 -12.02 7.74 -14.42
N GLU A 155 -12.68 8.12 -13.32
CA GLU A 155 -13.13 9.50 -13.08
C GLU A 155 -11.98 10.52 -12.96
N HIS A 156 -10.75 10.06 -12.70
CA HIS A 156 -9.56 10.91 -12.51
C HIS A 156 -8.64 10.94 -13.73
N GLU A 157 -8.92 10.19 -14.80
CA GLU A 157 -8.01 10.07 -15.96
C GLU A 157 -7.65 11.44 -16.56
N GLU A 158 -8.65 12.29 -16.78
CA GLU A 158 -8.46 13.63 -17.34
C GLU A 158 -7.70 14.57 -16.38
N SER A 159 -7.83 14.35 -15.06
CA SER A 159 -7.06 15.06 -14.02
C SER A 159 -5.60 14.62 -14.08
N TRP A 160 -5.35 13.31 -14.21
CA TRP A 160 -4.01 12.72 -14.19
C TRP A 160 -3.15 13.17 -15.36
N GLU A 161 -3.71 13.33 -16.55
CA GLU A 161 -3.00 13.91 -17.70
C GLU A 161 -2.56 15.36 -17.44
N LYS A 162 -3.34 16.12 -16.66
CA LYS A 162 -3.03 17.52 -16.33
C LYS A 162 -1.98 17.64 -15.23
N ILE A 163 -2.08 16.83 -14.17
CA ILE A 163 -1.21 16.94 -12.99
C ILE A 163 0.10 16.13 -13.12
N ASP A 164 0.12 15.09 -13.96
CA ASP A 164 1.29 14.26 -14.23
C ASP A 164 1.46 13.99 -15.75
N PRO A 165 1.68 15.04 -16.56
CA PRO A 165 1.75 14.93 -18.03
C PRO A 165 2.96 14.11 -18.53
N GLU A 166 3.98 13.97 -17.70
CA GLU A 166 5.19 13.19 -17.99
C GLU A 166 5.03 11.71 -17.59
N GLY A 167 3.94 11.36 -16.92
CA GLY A 167 3.67 10.00 -16.44
C GLY A 167 4.71 9.50 -15.43
N LEU A 168 5.24 10.37 -14.57
CA LEU A 168 6.24 9.98 -13.57
C LEU A 168 5.61 9.21 -12.39
N ILE A 169 4.30 9.36 -12.15
CA ILE A 169 3.56 8.56 -11.18
C ILE A 169 2.84 7.46 -11.95
N CYS A 170 3.29 6.22 -11.75
CA CYS A 170 2.73 5.06 -12.44
C CYS A 170 1.77 4.32 -11.51
N VAL A 171 0.48 4.26 -11.85
CA VAL A 171 -0.53 3.49 -11.11
C VAL A 171 -0.86 2.22 -11.90
N LYS A 172 -0.78 1.06 -11.25
CA LYS A 172 -0.98 -0.26 -11.87
C LYS A 172 -1.88 -1.16 -11.05
N PHE A 173 -2.39 -2.20 -11.70
CA PHE A 173 -3.31 -3.15 -11.10
C PHE A 173 -2.92 -4.59 -11.42
N ALA A 174 -3.10 -5.49 -10.46
CA ALA A 174 -3.12 -6.92 -10.74
C ALA A 174 -4.27 -7.61 -10.00
N GLY A 175 -5.06 -8.36 -10.75
CA GLY A 175 -6.08 -9.25 -10.22
C GLY A 175 -5.48 -10.62 -9.92
N ALA A 176 -5.52 -11.05 -8.66
CA ALA A 176 -5.27 -12.44 -8.34
C ALA A 176 -6.54 -13.23 -8.63
N LEU A 177 -6.51 -14.10 -9.63
CA LEU A 177 -7.61 -15.03 -9.88
C LEU A 177 -7.69 -16.01 -8.70
N ALA A 178 -8.70 -15.86 -7.84
CA ALA A 178 -9.04 -16.93 -6.92
C ALA A 178 -9.94 -17.97 -7.62
N PRO A 179 -9.89 -19.23 -7.19
CA PRO A 179 -10.94 -20.19 -7.52
C PRO A 179 -12.31 -19.63 -7.11
N SER A 180 -13.39 -20.06 -7.76
CA SER A 180 -14.79 -19.76 -7.40
C SER A 180 -15.16 -20.40 -6.05
N SER A 181 -14.57 -19.88 -4.98
CA SER A 181 -14.55 -20.42 -3.63
C SER A 181 -14.86 -19.32 -2.60
N PRO A 182 -15.28 -19.65 -1.36
CA PRO A 182 -15.48 -18.69 -0.27
C PRO A 182 -14.39 -17.62 -0.09
N LEU A 183 -14.80 -16.47 0.45
CA LEU A 183 -13.97 -15.27 0.70
C LEU A 183 -12.61 -15.54 1.39
N PHE A 184 -12.57 -16.51 2.30
CA PHE A 184 -11.32 -16.90 2.96
C PHE A 184 -10.31 -17.54 1.99
N GLU A 185 -10.76 -18.36 1.07
CA GLU A 185 -9.92 -18.93 0.02
C GLU A 185 -9.51 -17.89 -1.01
N GLN A 186 -10.37 -16.89 -1.26
CA GLN A 186 -10.05 -15.73 -2.09
C GLN A 186 -8.91 -14.90 -1.50
N THR A 187 -9.00 -14.56 -0.21
CA THR A 187 -7.92 -13.86 0.49
C THR A 187 -6.61 -14.63 0.42
N ARG A 188 -6.65 -15.93 0.66
CA ARG A 188 -5.47 -16.79 0.54
C ARG A 188 -4.92 -16.79 -0.90
N GLY A 189 -5.78 -16.79 -1.90
CA GLY A 189 -5.41 -16.69 -3.31
C GLY A 189 -4.60 -15.43 -3.62
N VAL A 190 -5.05 -14.25 -3.16
CA VAL A 190 -4.30 -12.99 -3.32
C VAL A 190 -2.95 -13.05 -2.60
N GLN A 191 -2.93 -13.56 -1.37
CA GLN A 191 -1.69 -13.70 -0.60
C GLN A 191 -0.68 -14.63 -1.29
N ASP A 192 -1.13 -15.79 -1.78
CA ASP A 192 -0.25 -16.74 -2.45
C ASP A 192 0.20 -16.23 -3.82
N PHE A 193 -0.62 -15.44 -4.52
CA PHE A 193 -0.24 -14.73 -5.75
C PHE A 193 0.90 -13.73 -5.51
N VAL A 194 0.73 -12.81 -4.56
CA VAL A 194 1.78 -11.84 -4.19
C VAL A 194 3.04 -12.54 -3.70
N ARG A 195 2.89 -13.63 -2.92
CA ARG A 195 4.01 -14.45 -2.49
C ARG A 195 4.79 -15.03 -3.68
N GLY A 196 4.10 -15.59 -4.66
CA GLY A 196 4.72 -16.16 -5.86
C GLY A 196 5.57 -15.13 -6.58
N LEU A 197 4.99 -13.97 -6.87
CA LEU A 197 5.68 -12.86 -7.53
C LEU A 197 6.88 -12.34 -6.75
N ALA A 198 6.77 -12.26 -5.42
CA ALA A 198 7.87 -11.85 -4.56
C ALA A 198 9.03 -12.86 -4.60
N LEU A 199 8.71 -14.16 -4.58
CA LEU A 199 9.72 -15.24 -4.65
C LEU A 199 10.38 -15.33 -6.04
N ASP A 200 9.63 -15.00 -7.08
CA ASP A 200 10.13 -14.97 -8.46
C ASP A 200 10.85 -13.65 -8.81
N GLY A 201 10.82 -12.67 -7.90
CA GLY A 201 11.48 -11.37 -8.05
C GLY A 201 10.76 -10.40 -8.99
N THR A 202 9.52 -10.69 -9.38
CA THR A 202 8.76 -9.93 -10.39
C THR A 202 7.72 -8.98 -9.82
N LEU A 203 7.50 -9.01 -8.49
CA LEU A 203 6.47 -8.21 -7.81
C LEU A 203 6.56 -6.69 -8.07
N PHE A 204 7.77 -6.18 -8.28
CA PHE A 204 8.00 -4.75 -8.51
C PHE A 204 8.39 -4.43 -9.96
N ASP A 205 8.26 -5.40 -10.87
CA ASP A 205 8.68 -5.21 -12.26
C ASP A 205 7.86 -4.12 -12.96
N ALA A 206 8.54 -3.35 -13.81
CA ALA A 206 7.90 -2.30 -14.59
C ALA A 206 6.78 -2.84 -15.51
N ASN A 207 6.89 -4.10 -15.93
CA ASN A 207 5.93 -4.77 -16.80
C ASN A 207 4.84 -5.53 -16.03
N MET A 208 4.87 -5.51 -14.69
CA MET A 208 3.90 -6.21 -13.86
C MET A 208 2.60 -5.40 -13.76
N GLY A 209 1.47 -6.07 -14.01
CA GLY A 209 0.14 -5.46 -14.06
C GLY A 209 -0.17 -4.89 -15.44
N GLU A 210 -1.44 -4.87 -15.80
CA GLU A 210 -1.86 -4.14 -16.99
C GLU A 210 -1.84 -2.64 -16.67
N ARG A 211 -1.18 -1.85 -17.53
CA ARG A 211 -1.60 -0.47 -17.72
C ARG A 211 -2.95 -0.61 -18.42
N MET A 212 -4.06 -0.55 -17.68
CA MET A 212 -5.35 -0.66 -18.32
C MET A 212 -5.49 0.49 -19.32
N ASP A 213 -5.39 0.18 -20.61
CA ASP A 213 -6.15 0.93 -21.61
C ASP A 213 -7.61 0.52 -21.37
N LEU A 214 -8.35 1.41 -20.72
CA LEU A 214 -9.69 1.21 -20.13
C LEU A 214 -10.79 0.81 -21.14
N HIS A 215 -10.45 0.56 -22.40
CA HIS A 215 -11.38 0.17 -23.47
C HIS A 215 -11.51 -1.34 -23.70
N THR A 216 -10.82 -2.19 -22.94
CA THR A 216 -10.76 -3.65 -23.23
C THR A 216 -11.49 -4.53 -22.23
N ILE A 217 -12.31 -3.96 -21.34
CA ILE A 217 -13.20 -4.74 -20.47
C ILE A 217 -14.65 -4.36 -20.73
N TYR A 218 -15.14 -4.63 -21.95
CA TYR A 218 -16.54 -4.97 -22.27
C TYR A 218 -16.61 -5.69 -23.62
#